data_AF-A0A7V3CY28-F1
#
_entry.id   AF-A0A7V3CY28-F1
#
_cell.length_a   1.000
_cell.length_b   1.000
_cell.length_c   1.000
_cell.angle_alpha   90.00
_cell.angle_beta   90.00
_cell.angle_gamma   90.00
#
_symmetry.space_group_name_H-M   'P 1'
#
loop_
_entity.id
_entity.type
_entity.pdbx_description
1 polymer ?
#
loop_
_entity_poly.entity_id
_entity_poly.type
_entity_poly.pdbx_seq_one_letter_code
_entity_poly.pdbx_strand_id
1 'polypeptide(L)'
;MYWSGIAQALMWKQFTALGVLQYPNFLETTLQIIPFYIIRSFGGLLYFIGLFLLVYNLLMTAKNGSFIKNEEAEAAPLEKENDKMKRGQIHRWLEKRPVKFALLSLIAVAIGGLVQMIPMFAVKSNVPTISSVKPYTPLELQGRDIYIREGCVSCHSQLVRPFRSETERYGEYSKAGEYVYDHPFLWGSKRTGPDLMRVGGKYSNLWHFLHMEDPRSMSPGSIMPRYPWLYTQSLDISTTEAKINALRNIGVPYTAGYEKIANEDLQKQANEIAQDLINNGAPAEPDKDIIALIAYLQRLGTDIKAKNSASIK
;
A
#
# COMPACT_ATOMS: atom_id res chain seq x y z
N MET A 1 14.12 13.64 -3.77
CA MET A 1 12.80 13.12 -3.31
C MET A 1 12.17 14.01 -2.26
N TYR A 2 12.92 14.59 -1.31
CA TYR A 2 12.32 15.55 -0.37
C TYR A 2 11.65 16.74 -1.08
N TRP A 3 12.32 17.34 -2.07
CA TRP A 3 11.76 18.44 -2.86
C TRP A 3 10.49 18.07 -3.65
N SER A 4 10.43 16.87 -4.25
CA SER A 4 9.22 16.41 -4.93
C SER A 4 8.06 16.21 -3.96
N GLY A 5 8.32 15.66 -2.76
CA GLY A 5 7.32 15.51 -1.72
C GLY A 5 6.79 16.85 -1.20
N ILE A 6 7.68 17.83 -0.98
CA ILE A 6 7.30 19.20 -0.56
C ILE A 6 6.47 19.88 -1.64
N ALA A 7 6.94 19.88 -2.89
CA ALA A 7 6.23 20.49 -4.01
C ALA A 7 4.82 19.88 -4.18
N GLN A 8 4.73 18.55 -4.20
CA GLN A 8 3.45 17.86 -4.35
C GLN A 8 2.51 18.12 -3.16
N ALA A 9 3.04 18.11 -1.93
CA ALA A 9 2.24 18.38 -0.73
C ALA A 9 1.70 19.82 -0.68
N LEU A 10 2.47 20.80 -1.17
CA LEU A 10 2.02 22.19 -1.31
C LEU A 10 0.88 22.29 -2.34
N MET A 11 1.04 21.65 -3.50
CA MET A 11 -0.02 21.61 -4.52
C MET A 11 -1.29 20.94 -4.02
N TRP A 12 -1.17 19.83 -3.27
CA TRP A 12 -2.34 19.14 -2.70
C TRP A 12 -3.14 20.01 -1.74
N LYS A 13 -2.47 20.93 -1.02
CA LYS A 13 -3.06 21.79 0.01
C LYS A 13 -3.41 23.18 -0.49
N GLN A 14 -3.19 23.48 -1.77
CA GLN A 14 -3.44 24.81 -2.32
C GLN A 14 -4.92 25.00 -2.67
N PHE A 15 -5.51 26.05 -2.11
CA PHE A 15 -6.89 26.47 -2.36
C PHE A 15 -6.91 27.83 -3.05
N THR A 16 -7.91 28.04 -3.90
CA THR A 16 -8.22 29.36 -4.47
C THR A 16 -8.83 30.27 -3.40
N ALA A 17 -8.93 31.57 -3.70
CA ALA A 17 -9.66 32.52 -2.85
C ALA A 17 -11.14 32.15 -2.64
N LEU A 18 -11.72 31.38 -3.57
CA LEU A 18 -13.09 30.85 -3.49
C LEU A 18 -13.22 29.60 -2.62
N GLY A 19 -12.10 29.07 -2.09
CA GLY A 19 -12.10 27.91 -1.21
C GLY A 19 -12.19 26.55 -1.91
N VAL A 20 -11.98 26.49 -3.23
CA VAL A 20 -11.86 25.24 -3.99
C VAL A 20 -10.40 24.87 -4.21
N LEU A 21 -10.09 23.58 -4.40
CA LEU A 21 -8.72 23.14 -4.69
C LEU A 21 -8.22 23.75 -6.00
N GLN A 22 -7.01 24.32 -5.98
CA GLN A 22 -6.36 24.85 -7.19
C GLN A 22 -6.03 23.72 -8.18
N TYR A 23 -5.60 22.57 -7.66
CA TYR A 23 -5.20 21.39 -8.44
C TYR A 23 -6.07 20.18 -8.07
N PRO A 24 -7.35 20.14 -8.46
CA PRO A 24 -8.27 19.08 -8.06
C PRO A 24 -7.92 17.73 -8.70
N ASN A 25 -7.36 17.73 -9.91
CA ASN A 25 -6.88 16.53 -10.58
C ASN A 25 -5.54 16.08 -9.96
N PHE A 26 -5.50 14.85 -9.45
CA PHE A 26 -4.28 14.30 -8.85
C PHE A 26 -3.16 14.11 -9.88
N LEU A 27 -3.52 13.74 -11.12
CA LEU A 27 -2.55 13.47 -12.19
C LEU A 27 -1.70 14.71 -12.51
N GLU A 28 -2.31 15.90 -12.50
CA GLU A 28 -1.61 17.16 -12.73
C GLU A 28 -0.45 17.34 -11.74
N THR A 29 -0.69 17.09 -10.45
CA THR A 29 0.35 17.17 -9.42
C THR A 29 1.47 16.15 -9.60
N THR A 30 1.13 14.99 -10.19
CA THR A 30 2.09 13.91 -10.46
C THR A 30 2.98 14.26 -11.65
N LEU A 31 2.41 14.83 -12.70
CA LEU A 31 3.15 15.28 -13.88
C LEU A 31 4.20 16.35 -13.53
N GLN A 32 3.87 17.28 -12.63
CA GLN A 32 4.78 18.33 -12.20
C GLN A 32 6.04 17.82 -11.48
N ILE A 33 5.97 16.64 -10.87
CA ILE A 33 7.11 16.07 -10.13
C ILE A 33 7.95 15.08 -10.93
N ILE A 34 7.57 14.74 -12.17
CA ILE A 34 8.32 13.85 -13.06
C ILE A 34 9.80 14.29 -13.22
N PRO A 35 10.13 15.58 -13.43
CA PRO A 35 11.52 16.02 -13.54
C PRO A 35 12.38 15.65 -12.33
N PHE A 36 11.82 15.66 -11.12
CA PHE A 36 12.55 15.27 -9.91
C PHE A 36 12.85 13.76 -9.84
N TYR A 37 11.99 12.92 -10.44
CA TYR A 37 12.26 11.50 -10.60
C TYR A 37 13.39 11.26 -11.60
N ILE A 38 13.43 12.01 -12.70
CA ILE A 38 14.51 11.92 -13.70
C ILE A 38 15.87 12.27 -13.07
N ILE A 39 15.95 13.39 -12.33
CA ILE A 39 17.18 13.80 -11.62
C ILE A 39 17.62 12.72 -10.63
N ARG A 40 16.66 12.09 -9.92
CA ARG A 40 16.97 10.98 -9.01
C ARG A 40 17.54 9.77 -9.77
N SER A 41 16.92 9.37 -10.87
CA SER A 41 17.38 8.22 -11.67
C SER A 41 18.80 8.47 -12.18
N PHE A 42 19.11 9.69 -12.61
CA PHE A 42 20.47 10.08 -12.98
C PHE A 42 21.47 9.98 -11.81
N GLY A 43 21.13 10.52 -10.63
CA GLY A 43 21.99 10.39 -9.45
C GLY A 43 22.17 8.94 -8.99
N GLY A 44 21.13 8.11 -9.11
CA GLY A 44 21.22 6.67 -8.86
C GLY A 44 22.14 5.95 -9.83
N LEU A 45 22.08 6.30 -11.12
CA LEU A 45 22.98 5.78 -12.14
C LEU A 45 24.45 6.10 -11.81
N LEU A 46 24.75 7.34 -11.43
CA LEU A 46 26.09 7.73 -11.00
C LEU A 46 26.57 6.95 -9.77
N TYR A 47 25.68 6.72 -8.79
CA TYR A 47 25.98 5.89 -7.63
C TYR A 47 26.32 4.45 -8.01
N PHE A 48 25.54 3.83 -8.91
CA PHE A 48 25.81 2.48 -9.38
C PHE A 48 27.12 2.39 -10.16
N ILE A 49 27.43 3.38 -11.01
CA ILE A 49 28.72 3.47 -11.69
C ILE A 49 29.87 3.51 -10.66
N GLY A 50 29.74 4.34 -9.61
CA GLY A 50 30.72 4.41 -8.53
C GLY A 50 30.88 3.07 -7.78
N LEU A 51 29.78 2.36 -7.53
CA LEU A 51 29.80 1.03 -6.92
C LEU A 51 30.53 0.01 -7.79
N PHE A 52 30.27 0.00 -9.11
CA PHE A 52 30.97 -0.90 -10.03
C PHE A 52 32.47 -0.58 -10.11
N LEU A 53 32.85 0.69 -10.09
CA LEU A 53 34.26 1.11 -10.03
C LEU A 53 34.91 0.69 -8.71
N LEU A 54 34.22 0.81 -7.58
CA LEU A 54 34.71 0.32 -6.28
C LEU A 54 34.96 -1.18 -6.32
N VAL A 55 34.00 -1.96 -6.81
CA VAL A 55 34.13 -3.42 -6.92
C VAL A 55 35.30 -3.77 -7.85
N TYR A 56 35.39 -3.11 -9.00
CA TYR A 56 36.51 -3.31 -9.94
C TYR A 56 37.85 -3.00 -9.28
N ASN A 57 37.98 -1.88 -8.57
CA ASN A 57 39.21 -1.49 -7.90
C ASN A 57 39.57 -2.49 -6.79
N LEU A 58 38.62 -2.93 -5.96
CA LEU A 58 38.87 -3.95 -4.93
C LEU A 58 39.37 -5.26 -5.54
N LEU A 59 38.79 -5.70 -6.66
CA LEU A 59 39.23 -6.90 -7.37
C LEU A 59 40.63 -6.73 -7.95
N MET A 60 40.93 -5.59 -8.57
CA MET A 60 42.25 -5.31 -9.12
C MET A 60 43.31 -5.17 -8.02
N THR A 61 43.00 -4.52 -6.90
CA THR A 61 43.87 -4.44 -5.73
C THR A 61 44.12 -5.82 -5.12
N ALA A 62 43.11 -6.66 -4.98
CA ALA A 62 43.28 -8.02 -4.48
C ALA A 62 44.11 -8.91 -5.43
N LYS A 63 43.99 -8.72 -6.75
CA LYS A 63 44.80 -9.44 -7.76
C LYS A 63 46.24 -8.98 -7.82
N ASN A 64 46.48 -7.68 -7.68
CA ASN A 64 47.82 -7.09 -7.74
C ASN A 64 48.54 -7.07 -6.39
N GLY A 65 47.82 -7.30 -5.29
CA GLY A 65 48.38 -7.37 -3.95
C GLY A 65 49.17 -8.66 -3.74
N SER A 66 50.36 -8.54 -3.19
CA SER A 66 51.13 -9.67 -2.68
C SER A 66 50.89 -9.81 -1.17
N PHE A 67 50.69 -11.03 -0.69
CA PHE A 67 50.50 -11.29 0.74
C PHE A 67 51.84 -11.21 1.46
N ILE A 68 52.02 -10.18 2.29
CA ILE A 68 53.16 -10.07 3.20
C ILE A 68 52.74 -10.66 4.54
N LYS A 69 53.35 -11.79 4.92
CA LYS A 69 52.94 -12.59 6.08
C LYS A 69 53.19 -11.90 7.42
N ASN A 70 54.26 -11.10 7.50
CA ASN A 70 54.65 -10.36 8.70
C ASN A 70 55.07 -8.95 8.25
N GLU A 71 54.32 -7.96 8.69
CA GLU A 71 54.62 -6.55 8.50
C GLU A 71 54.93 -5.96 9.88
N GLU A 72 56.05 -5.24 10.03
CA GLU A 72 56.37 -4.56 11.29
C GLU A 72 55.39 -3.39 11.45
N ALA A 73 54.31 -3.63 12.20
CA ALA A 73 53.31 -2.63 12.51
C ALA A 73 53.71 -1.89 13.80
N GLU A 74 54.09 -0.62 13.67
CA GLU A 74 54.20 0.26 14.81
C GLU A 74 52.81 0.78 15.18
N ALA A 75 52.31 0.37 16.34
CA ALA A 75 51.13 1.00 16.91
C ALA A 75 51.50 2.43 17.35
N ALA A 76 50.66 3.40 17.00
CA ALA A 76 50.75 4.72 17.62
C ALA A 76 50.83 4.55 19.15
N PRO A 77 51.68 5.33 19.84
CA PRO A 77 51.84 5.21 21.28
C PRO A 77 50.46 5.33 21.94
N LEU A 78 50.13 4.36 22.79
CA LEU A 78 48.91 4.37 23.59
C LEU A 78 48.86 5.68 24.39
N GLU A 79 48.05 6.63 23.92
CA GLU A 79 47.76 7.81 24.71
C GLU A 79 47.11 7.34 26.02
N LYS A 80 47.70 7.73 27.15
CA LYS A 80 47.05 7.54 28.45
C LYS A 80 45.78 8.38 28.42
N GLU A 81 44.65 7.72 28.21
CA GLU A 81 43.32 8.30 28.18
C GLU A 81 43.05 9.02 29.51
N ASN A 82 43.36 10.31 29.59
CA ASN A 82 43.02 11.19 30.70
C ASN A 82 41.58 11.68 30.50
N ASP A 83 40.63 10.75 30.38
CA ASP A 83 39.25 11.09 30.11
C ASP A 83 38.61 11.71 31.37
N LYS A 84 38.46 13.04 31.32
CA LYS A 84 37.70 13.81 32.33
C LYS A 84 36.19 13.54 32.24
N MET A 85 35.69 12.81 31.24
CA MET A 85 34.29 12.40 31.10
C MET A 85 33.99 11.05 31.78
N LYS A 86 34.28 10.93 33.08
CA LYS A 86 33.61 9.93 33.94
C LYS A 86 32.07 10.04 33.95
N ARG A 87 31.49 11.07 33.34
CA ARG A 87 30.05 11.23 33.07
C ARG A 87 29.49 10.26 32.01
N GLY A 88 30.32 9.66 31.15
CA GLY A 88 29.87 8.73 30.09
C GLY A 88 29.76 7.25 30.51
N GLN A 89 30.21 6.88 31.72
CA GLN A 89 30.40 5.47 32.11
C GLN A 89 29.17 4.79 32.74
N ILE A 90 28.03 5.49 32.82
CA ILE A 90 26.84 5.03 33.55
C ILE A 90 26.27 3.70 32.97
N HIS A 91 26.48 3.44 31.68
CA HIS A 91 25.94 2.26 30.96
C HIS A 91 27.03 1.27 30.50
N ARG A 92 28.31 1.53 30.79
CA ARG A 92 29.45 0.68 30.38
C ARG A 92 29.39 -0.73 30.98
N TRP A 93 28.74 -0.90 32.12
CA TRP A 93 28.50 -2.21 32.75
C TRP A 93 27.57 -3.11 31.93
N LEU A 94 26.75 -2.49 31.07
CA LEU A 94 25.81 -3.15 30.17
C LEU A 94 26.46 -3.42 28.80
N GLU A 95 27.14 -2.42 28.22
CA GLU A 95 27.82 -2.55 26.91
C GLU A 95 28.90 -3.62 26.89
N LYS A 96 29.62 -3.80 28.00
CA LYS A 96 30.66 -4.84 28.12
C LYS A 96 30.09 -6.26 28.17
N ARG A 97 28.78 -6.43 28.34
CA ARG A 97 28.13 -7.73 28.54
C ARG A 97 27.08 -7.95 27.46
N PRO A 98 27.49 -8.40 26.25
CA PRO A 98 26.62 -8.44 25.08
C PRO A 98 25.33 -9.24 25.31
N VAL A 99 25.40 -10.36 26.03
CA VAL A 99 24.20 -11.17 26.36
C VAL A 99 23.21 -10.42 27.25
N LYS A 100 23.69 -9.68 28.27
CA LYS A 100 22.82 -8.89 29.16
C LYS A 100 22.19 -7.72 28.41
N PHE A 101 22.97 -7.05 27.56
CA PHE A 101 22.47 -5.95 26.73
C PHE A 101 21.42 -6.43 25.73
N ALA A 102 21.64 -7.58 25.09
CA ALA A 102 20.67 -8.19 24.18
C ALA A 102 19.36 -8.54 24.90
N LEU A 103 19.43 -9.15 26.09
CA LEU A 103 18.25 -9.49 26.88
C LEU A 103 17.44 -8.24 27.28
N LEU A 104 18.11 -7.21 27.81
CA LEU A 104 17.42 -5.98 28.21
C LEU A 104 16.83 -5.23 27.01
N SER A 105 17.53 -5.22 25.87
CA SER A 105 17.02 -4.63 24.63
C SER A 105 15.78 -5.39 24.11
N LEU A 106 15.80 -6.73 24.17
CA LEU A 106 14.64 -7.55 23.81
C LEU A 106 13.44 -7.23 24.70
N ILE A 107 13.64 -7.15 26.02
CA ILE A 107 12.58 -6.79 26.96
C ILE A 107 12.03 -5.40 26.66
N ALA A 108 12.89 -4.41 26.41
CA ALA A 108 12.47 -3.05 26.10
C ALA A 108 11.62 -2.99 24.81
N VAL A 109 12.05 -3.67 23.74
CA VAL A 109 11.28 -3.76 22.48
C VAL A 109 9.97 -4.51 22.69
N ALA A 110 9.99 -5.62 23.45
CA ALA A 110 8.80 -6.40 23.74
C ALA A 110 7.75 -5.57 24.50
N ILE A 111 8.15 -4.78 25.51
CA ILE A 111 7.24 -3.88 26.23
C ILE A 111 6.57 -2.90 25.26
N GLY A 112 7.34 -2.28 24.36
CA GLY A 112 6.79 -1.38 23.34
C GLY A 112 5.75 -2.08 22.44
N GLY A 113 6.05 -3.31 21.99
CA GLY A 113 5.12 -4.12 21.21
C GLY A 113 3.84 -4.49 21.98
N LEU A 114 3.96 -4.91 23.23
CA LEU A 114 2.82 -5.31 24.07
C LEU A 114 1.90 -4.11 24.35
N VAL A 115 2.47 -2.95 24.69
CA VAL A 115 1.70 -1.72 24.98
C VAL A 115 0.95 -1.22 23.75
N GLN A 116 1.51 -1.36 22.56
CA GLN A 116 0.83 -0.94 21.32
C GLN A 116 -0.21 -1.95 20.83
N MET A 117 0.10 -3.25 20.91
CA MET A 117 -0.73 -4.30 20.28
C MET A 117 -1.86 -4.79 21.20
N ILE A 118 -1.59 -5.05 22.48
CA ILE A 118 -2.58 -5.68 23.38
C ILE A 118 -3.87 -4.87 23.51
N PRO A 119 -3.82 -3.53 23.74
CA PRO A 119 -5.05 -2.75 23.89
C PRO A 119 -5.93 -2.75 22.63
N MET A 120 -5.35 -2.88 21.44
CA MET A 120 -6.11 -2.94 20.19
C MET A 120 -6.94 -4.22 20.07
N PHE A 121 -6.45 -5.36 20.57
CA PHE A 121 -7.18 -6.64 20.54
C PHE A 121 -8.14 -6.81 21.72
N ALA A 122 -7.76 -6.32 22.91
CA ALA A 122 -8.52 -6.54 24.14
C ALA A 122 -9.72 -5.60 24.28
N VAL A 123 -9.61 -4.36 23.76
CA VAL A 123 -10.62 -3.33 23.95
C VAL A 123 -11.46 -3.20 22.67
N LYS A 124 -12.64 -3.83 22.66
CA LYS A 124 -13.53 -3.85 21.49
C LYS A 124 -13.92 -2.46 20.98
N SER A 125 -14.02 -1.46 21.85
CA SER A 125 -14.32 -0.07 21.44
C SER A 125 -13.23 0.57 20.58
N ASN A 126 -12.02 0.00 20.54
CA ASN A 126 -10.94 0.47 19.67
C ASN A 126 -11.13 0.04 18.21
N VAL A 127 -12.00 -0.94 17.94
CA VAL A 127 -12.33 -1.43 16.60
C VAL A 127 -13.83 -1.21 16.34
N PRO A 128 -14.26 0.04 16.10
CA PRO A 128 -15.67 0.34 15.88
C PRO A 128 -16.14 -0.31 14.58
N THR A 129 -17.20 -1.09 14.62
CA THR A 129 -17.82 -1.68 13.42
C THR A 129 -18.93 -0.79 12.89
N ILE A 130 -18.98 -0.57 11.57
CA ILE A 130 -20.08 0.16 10.94
C ILE A 130 -21.11 -0.86 10.46
N SER A 131 -22.36 -0.73 10.88
CA SER A 131 -23.45 -1.69 10.59
C SER A 131 -23.75 -1.87 9.09
N SER A 132 -23.52 -0.82 8.30
CA SER A 132 -23.70 -0.83 6.85
C SER A 132 -22.58 -1.55 6.09
N VAL A 133 -21.40 -1.70 6.69
CA VAL A 133 -20.26 -2.39 6.07
C VAL A 133 -20.55 -3.89 6.10
N LYS A 134 -20.60 -4.49 4.91
CA LYS A 134 -20.78 -5.94 4.71
C LYS A 134 -19.49 -6.59 4.24
N PRO A 135 -19.27 -7.90 4.53
CA PRO A 135 -18.21 -8.67 3.91
C PRO A 135 -18.23 -8.55 2.40
N TYR A 136 -17.07 -8.65 1.77
CA TYR A 136 -16.96 -8.66 0.31
C TYR A 136 -17.77 -9.80 -0.29
N THR A 137 -18.41 -9.56 -1.44
CA THR A 137 -18.95 -10.66 -2.24
C THR A 137 -17.80 -11.56 -2.71
N PRO A 138 -18.08 -12.81 -3.11
CA PRO A 138 -17.06 -13.72 -3.62
C PRO A 138 -16.25 -13.14 -4.81
N LEU A 139 -16.91 -12.43 -5.73
CA LEU A 139 -16.23 -11.79 -6.86
C LEU A 139 -15.37 -10.61 -6.42
N GLU A 140 -15.87 -9.76 -5.53
CA GLU A 140 -15.11 -8.64 -4.95
C GLU A 140 -13.88 -9.14 -4.20
N LEU A 141 -14.00 -10.27 -3.48
CA LEU A 141 -12.89 -10.90 -2.77
C LEU A 141 -11.81 -11.37 -3.73
N GLN A 142 -12.18 -12.03 -4.83
CA GLN A 142 -11.20 -12.41 -5.86
C GLN A 142 -10.57 -11.18 -6.52
N GLY A 143 -11.36 -10.14 -6.81
CA GLY A 143 -10.88 -8.87 -7.34
C GLY A 143 -9.89 -8.15 -6.42
N ARG A 144 -10.12 -8.24 -5.11
CA ARG A 144 -9.22 -7.73 -4.08
C ARG A 144 -7.89 -8.48 -4.07
N ASP A 145 -7.91 -9.79 -4.22
CA ASP A 145 -6.70 -10.60 -4.30
C ASP A 145 -5.92 -10.30 -5.59
N ILE A 146 -6.60 -10.03 -6.71
CA ILE A 146 -5.97 -9.53 -7.93
C ILE A 146 -5.34 -8.16 -7.68
N TYR A 147 -6.04 -7.23 -7.02
CA TYR A 147 -5.48 -5.91 -6.65
C TYR A 147 -4.19 -6.04 -5.82
N ILE A 148 -4.12 -7.04 -4.93
CA ILE A 148 -2.91 -7.37 -4.15
C ILE A 148 -1.83 -7.97 -5.05
N ARG A 149 -2.17 -8.96 -5.88
CA ARG A 149 -1.25 -9.67 -6.80
C ARG A 149 -0.57 -8.70 -7.76
N GLU A 150 -1.33 -7.75 -8.31
CA GLU A 150 -0.86 -6.73 -9.24
C GLU A 150 -0.10 -5.57 -8.55
N GLY A 151 -0.01 -5.59 -7.22
CA GLY A 151 0.76 -4.61 -6.44
C GLY A 151 0.18 -3.20 -6.46
N CYS A 152 -1.12 -3.04 -6.74
CA CYS A 152 -1.77 -1.74 -6.89
C CYS A 152 -1.61 -0.85 -5.64
N VAL A 153 -1.57 -1.47 -4.45
CA VAL A 153 -1.32 -0.83 -3.14
C VAL A 153 0.01 -0.05 -3.06
N SER A 154 0.99 -0.37 -3.91
CA SER A 154 2.28 0.33 -3.98
C SER A 154 2.17 1.72 -4.60
N CYS A 155 1.11 1.95 -5.39
CA CYS A 155 0.87 3.20 -6.10
C CYS A 155 -0.39 3.92 -5.59
N HIS A 156 -1.37 3.18 -5.09
CA HIS A 156 -2.67 3.67 -4.68
C HIS A 156 -2.92 3.36 -3.21
N SER A 157 -3.22 4.40 -2.46
CA SER A 157 -3.73 4.25 -1.10
C SER A 157 -5.24 4.00 -1.11
N GLN A 158 -5.72 3.43 -0.02
CA GLN A 158 -7.15 3.33 0.30
C GLN A 158 -7.39 3.90 1.69
N LEU A 159 -6.91 5.11 1.97
CA LEU A 159 -7.06 5.79 3.26
C LEU A 159 -7.11 7.30 3.05
N VAL A 160 -8.33 7.84 3.02
CA VAL A 160 -8.57 9.29 2.96
C VAL A 160 -8.38 9.88 4.35
N ARG A 161 -7.42 10.79 4.49
CA ARG A 161 -7.08 11.41 5.78
C ARG A 161 -8.08 12.52 6.12
N PRO A 162 -8.29 12.84 7.42
CA PRO A 162 -9.22 13.88 7.87
C PRO A 162 -8.66 15.29 7.70
N PHE A 163 -8.22 15.64 6.48
CA PHE A 163 -7.82 16.98 6.09
C PHE A 163 -8.79 17.53 5.07
N ARG A 164 -9.10 18.83 5.12
CA ARG A 164 -9.96 19.47 4.11
C ARG A 164 -9.50 19.20 2.68
N SER A 165 -8.19 19.28 2.41
CA SER A 165 -7.62 19.03 1.07
C SER A 165 -7.82 17.60 0.56
N GLU A 166 -7.93 16.63 1.47
CA GLU A 166 -8.21 15.23 1.14
C GLU A 166 -9.69 15.03 0.92
N THR A 167 -10.52 15.59 1.80
CA THR A 167 -11.96 15.40 1.72
C THR A 167 -12.59 16.08 0.51
N GLU A 168 -12.08 17.24 0.12
CA GLU A 168 -12.49 17.93 -1.12
C GLU A 168 -12.08 17.15 -2.38
N ARG A 169 -10.97 16.41 -2.32
CA ARG A 169 -10.44 15.68 -3.48
C ARG A 169 -11.10 14.31 -3.66
N TYR A 170 -11.26 13.58 -2.56
CA TYR A 170 -11.66 12.16 -2.59
C TYR A 170 -13.05 11.91 -2.00
N GLY A 171 -13.58 12.81 -1.18
CA GLY A 171 -14.83 12.63 -0.44
C GLY A 171 -14.58 12.37 1.06
N GLU A 172 -15.57 11.82 1.76
CA GLU A 172 -15.50 11.64 3.21
C GLU A 172 -14.25 10.87 3.65
N TYR A 173 -13.63 11.33 4.76
CA TYR A 173 -12.44 10.67 5.31
C TYR A 173 -12.73 9.23 5.72
N SER A 174 -11.69 8.40 5.73
CA SER A 174 -11.78 6.98 6.06
C SER A 174 -12.03 6.75 7.55
N LYS A 175 -12.96 5.85 7.86
CA LYS A 175 -13.26 5.41 9.23
C LYS A 175 -12.67 4.01 9.46
N ALA A 176 -12.19 3.76 10.68
CA ALA A 176 -11.60 2.46 11.04
C ALA A 176 -12.55 1.28 10.75
N GLY A 177 -13.85 1.48 10.96
CA GLY A 177 -14.88 0.47 10.75
C GLY A 177 -15.08 -0.01 9.31
N GLU A 178 -14.56 0.71 8.33
CA GLU A 178 -14.62 0.32 6.92
C GLU A 178 -13.63 -0.80 6.57
N TYR A 179 -12.58 -0.95 7.38
CA TYR A 179 -11.49 -1.91 7.15
C TYR A 179 -11.62 -3.18 8.00
N VAL A 180 -12.74 -3.37 8.71
CA VAL A 180 -12.88 -4.46 9.69
C VAL A 180 -12.77 -5.84 9.04
N TYR A 181 -13.15 -5.96 7.76
CA TYR A 181 -13.06 -7.22 7.01
C TYR A 181 -11.84 -7.28 6.08
N ASP A 182 -10.92 -6.31 6.17
CA ASP A 182 -9.73 -6.28 5.33
C ASP A 182 -8.60 -7.13 5.91
N HIS A 183 -8.42 -8.32 5.34
CA HIS A 183 -7.32 -9.21 5.67
C HIS A 183 -6.46 -9.47 4.42
N PRO A 184 -5.25 -8.90 4.31
CA PRO A 184 -4.65 -7.84 5.14
C PRO A 184 -5.16 -6.44 4.75
N PHE A 185 -4.98 -5.42 5.60
CA PHE A 185 -5.37 -4.03 5.27
C PHE A 185 -4.66 -3.49 4.02
N LEU A 186 -5.37 -2.67 3.22
CA LEU A 186 -4.86 -2.09 1.95
C LEU A 186 -4.78 -0.55 1.98
N TRP A 187 -4.51 0.03 3.15
CA TRP A 187 -4.46 1.50 3.35
C TRP A 187 -3.45 2.19 2.42
N GLY A 188 -2.39 1.49 2.03
CA GLY A 188 -1.29 2.01 1.22
C GLY A 188 -0.34 2.91 2.02
N SER A 189 0.88 3.08 1.53
CA SER A 189 1.93 3.89 2.16
C SER A 189 2.48 4.98 1.24
N LYS A 190 2.09 4.96 -0.04
CA LYS A 190 2.54 5.87 -1.08
C LYS A 190 1.40 6.18 -2.05
N ARG A 191 1.40 7.38 -2.61
CA ARG A 191 0.50 7.81 -3.68
C ARG A 191 1.28 8.23 -4.91
N THR A 192 1.50 7.28 -5.81
CA THR A 192 1.93 7.57 -7.19
C THR A 192 0.71 7.87 -8.06
N GLY A 193 -0.39 7.15 -7.81
CA GLY A 193 -1.73 7.47 -8.29
C GLY A 193 -2.63 7.98 -7.16
N PRO A 194 -3.87 8.40 -7.48
CA PRO A 194 -4.83 8.90 -6.49
C PRO A 194 -5.22 7.83 -5.46
N ASP A 195 -5.76 8.26 -4.32
CA ASP A 195 -6.46 7.38 -3.38
C ASP A 195 -7.71 6.77 -4.02
N LEU A 196 -7.96 5.49 -3.75
CA LEU A 196 -9.05 4.72 -4.35
C LEU A 196 -10.20 4.41 -3.38
N MET A 197 -10.10 4.77 -2.10
CA MET A 197 -11.09 4.37 -1.08
C MET A 197 -12.52 4.85 -1.36
N ARG A 198 -12.68 5.81 -2.27
CA ARG A 198 -13.97 6.43 -2.63
C ARG A 198 -14.26 6.34 -4.14
N VAL A 199 -13.60 5.42 -4.85
CA VAL A 199 -13.77 5.26 -6.30
C VAL A 199 -15.09 4.57 -6.68
N GLY A 200 -15.72 3.83 -5.76
CA GLY A 200 -16.95 3.11 -6.01
C GLY A 200 -18.08 4.01 -6.52
N GLY A 201 -18.59 3.69 -7.73
CA GLY A 201 -19.61 4.44 -8.45
C GLY A 201 -19.16 5.80 -9.00
N LYS A 202 -17.87 6.15 -8.91
CA LYS A 202 -17.33 7.41 -9.47
C LYS A 202 -17.09 7.31 -10.99
N TYR A 203 -16.72 6.12 -11.46
CA TYR A 203 -16.49 5.83 -12.87
C TYR A 203 -17.31 4.59 -13.27
N SER A 204 -17.69 4.48 -14.54
CA SER A 204 -18.41 3.32 -15.06
C SER A 204 -17.51 2.08 -15.13
N ASN A 205 -18.12 0.90 -15.22
CA ASN A 205 -17.37 -0.34 -15.46
C ASN A 205 -16.56 -0.23 -16.75
N LEU A 206 -17.14 0.35 -17.80
CA LEU A 206 -16.44 0.60 -19.07
C LEU A 206 -15.21 1.48 -18.88
N TRP A 207 -15.29 2.55 -18.06
CA TRP A 207 -14.13 3.39 -17.79
C TRP A 207 -13.03 2.61 -17.11
N HIS A 208 -13.35 1.80 -16.09
CA HIS A 208 -12.35 0.94 -15.43
C HIS A 208 -11.76 -0.10 -16.40
N PHE A 209 -12.60 -0.69 -17.25
CA PHE A 209 -12.18 -1.63 -18.28
C PHE A 209 -11.22 -0.97 -19.28
N LEU A 210 -11.51 0.22 -19.82
CA LEU A 210 -10.57 0.88 -20.74
C LEU A 210 -9.33 1.43 -20.01
N HIS A 211 -9.51 1.87 -18.76
CA HIS A 211 -8.41 2.39 -17.95
C HIS A 211 -7.41 1.33 -17.56
N MET A 212 -7.77 0.05 -17.42
CA MET A 212 -6.78 -1.00 -17.13
C MET A 212 -6.06 -1.49 -18.39
N GLU A 213 -6.72 -1.43 -19.56
CA GLU A 213 -6.15 -1.79 -20.85
C GLU A 213 -5.10 -0.77 -21.28
N ASP A 214 -5.48 0.51 -21.25
CA ASP A 214 -4.57 1.62 -21.46
C ASP A 214 -4.94 2.82 -20.60
N PRO A 215 -4.32 2.97 -19.41
CA PRO A 215 -4.52 4.15 -18.58
C PRO A 215 -4.27 5.51 -19.27
N ARG A 216 -3.48 5.58 -20.35
CA ARG A 216 -3.23 6.85 -21.07
C ARG A 216 -4.37 7.25 -21.98
N SER A 217 -5.18 6.29 -22.43
CA SER A 217 -6.37 6.57 -23.23
C SER A 217 -7.43 7.30 -22.39
N MET A 218 -7.61 6.86 -21.14
CA MET A 218 -8.59 7.44 -20.21
C MET A 218 -8.03 8.62 -19.41
N SER A 219 -6.70 8.69 -19.23
CA SER A 219 -6.03 9.73 -18.45
C SER A 219 -4.70 10.10 -19.13
N PRO A 220 -4.72 11.06 -20.09
CA PRO A 220 -3.53 11.46 -20.83
C PRO A 220 -2.38 11.88 -19.91
N GLY A 221 -1.21 11.26 -20.11
CA GLY A 221 -0.04 11.46 -19.24
C GLY A 221 0.03 10.54 -18.02
N SER A 222 -0.90 9.59 -17.86
CA SER A 222 -0.84 8.58 -16.79
C SER A 222 0.46 7.78 -16.85
N ILE A 223 1.10 7.64 -15.68
CA ILE A 223 2.30 6.81 -15.47
C ILE A 223 1.95 5.41 -14.93
N MET A 224 0.67 5.09 -14.77
CA MET A 224 0.21 3.77 -14.32
C MET A 224 0.54 2.71 -15.37
N PRO A 225 1.07 1.52 -15.03
CA PRO A 225 1.30 0.45 -16.01
C PRO A 225 0.02 0.00 -16.73
N ARG A 226 0.16 -0.61 -17.90
CA ARG A 226 -0.96 -1.31 -18.57
C ARG A 226 -1.09 -2.70 -17.98
N TYR A 227 -2.31 -3.23 -17.89
CA TYR A 227 -2.61 -4.56 -17.37
C TYR A 227 -3.32 -5.47 -18.40
N PRO A 228 -2.76 -5.67 -19.61
CA PRO A 228 -3.42 -6.40 -20.70
C PRO A 228 -3.66 -7.88 -20.38
N TRP A 229 -2.91 -8.48 -19.44
CA TRP A 229 -3.12 -9.88 -19.04
C TRP A 229 -4.43 -10.11 -18.29
N LEU A 230 -5.01 -9.08 -17.67
CA LEU A 230 -6.30 -9.21 -16.96
C LEU A 230 -7.47 -9.53 -17.89
N TYR A 231 -7.30 -9.31 -19.20
CA TYR A 231 -8.29 -9.60 -20.25
C TYR A 231 -8.15 -11.02 -20.81
N THR A 232 -6.99 -11.64 -20.63
CA THR A 232 -6.69 -12.95 -21.19
C THR A 232 -6.64 -14.05 -20.13
N GLN A 233 -6.34 -13.71 -18.88
CA GLN A 233 -6.34 -14.64 -17.75
C GLN A 233 -7.76 -14.91 -17.27
N SER A 234 -8.10 -16.20 -17.14
CA SER A 234 -9.33 -16.64 -16.52
C SER A 234 -9.19 -16.69 -15.00
N LEU A 235 -10.27 -16.31 -14.32
CA LEU A 235 -10.41 -16.23 -12.88
C LEU A 235 -10.43 -17.61 -12.25
N ASP A 236 -9.52 -17.86 -11.30
CA ASP A 236 -9.50 -19.09 -10.54
C ASP A 236 -10.51 -19.06 -9.38
N ILE A 237 -11.64 -19.74 -9.59
CA ILE A 237 -12.72 -19.87 -8.60
C ILE A 237 -12.58 -21.12 -7.71
N SER A 238 -11.56 -21.95 -7.92
CA SER A 238 -11.37 -23.19 -7.14
C SER A 238 -11.10 -22.92 -5.65
N THR A 239 -10.54 -21.75 -5.35
CA THR A 239 -10.14 -21.35 -3.99
C THR A 239 -11.21 -20.57 -3.23
N THR A 240 -12.32 -20.19 -3.86
CA THR A 240 -13.35 -19.31 -3.28
C THR A 240 -13.95 -19.88 -1.98
N GLU A 241 -14.30 -21.18 -1.97
CA GLU A 241 -14.87 -21.86 -0.80
C GLU A 241 -13.89 -21.83 0.38
N ALA A 242 -12.63 -22.18 0.12
CA ALA A 242 -11.58 -22.19 1.13
C ALA A 242 -11.30 -20.79 1.71
N LYS A 243 -11.32 -19.75 0.86
CA LYS A 243 -11.14 -18.35 1.27
C LYS A 243 -12.26 -17.87 2.19
N ILE A 244 -13.51 -18.14 1.84
CA ILE A 244 -14.67 -17.75 2.66
C ILE A 244 -14.63 -18.46 4.01
N ASN A 245 -14.29 -19.75 4.03
CA ASN A 245 -14.10 -20.50 5.27
C ASN A 245 -12.98 -19.92 6.14
N ALA A 246 -11.83 -19.58 5.53
CA ALA A 246 -10.72 -18.95 6.24
C ALA A 246 -11.10 -17.58 6.82
N LEU A 247 -11.77 -16.72 6.03
CA LEU A 247 -12.26 -15.41 6.48
C LEU A 247 -13.29 -15.54 7.60
N ARG A 248 -14.18 -16.52 7.51
CA ARG A 248 -15.14 -16.83 8.59
C ARG A 248 -14.44 -17.22 9.88
N ASN A 249 -13.40 -18.05 9.81
CA ASN A 249 -12.63 -18.48 10.98
C ASN A 249 -11.90 -17.32 11.68
N ILE A 250 -11.51 -16.28 10.95
CA ILE A 250 -10.87 -15.08 11.53
C ILE A 250 -11.85 -13.98 11.93
N GLY A 251 -13.17 -14.22 11.81
CA GLY A 251 -14.22 -13.36 12.35
C GLY A 251 -15.03 -12.56 11.32
N VAL A 252 -14.82 -12.76 10.01
CA VAL A 252 -15.66 -12.13 8.98
C VAL A 252 -17.04 -12.83 8.96
N PRO A 253 -18.16 -12.09 9.10
CA PRO A 253 -19.48 -12.68 9.32
C PRO A 253 -20.16 -13.17 8.04
N TYR A 254 -19.52 -14.09 7.31
CA TYR A 254 -20.19 -14.87 6.27
C TYR A 254 -21.20 -15.85 6.89
N THR A 255 -22.35 -16.03 6.24
CA THR A 255 -23.37 -16.97 6.72
C THR A 255 -22.83 -18.41 6.70
N ALA A 256 -23.29 -19.24 7.62
CA ALA A 256 -22.92 -20.65 7.65
C ALA A 256 -23.41 -21.35 6.37
N GLY A 257 -22.53 -22.05 5.66
CA GLY A 257 -22.85 -22.69 4.38
C GLY A 257 -22.73 -21.78 3.16
N TYR A 258 -22.40 -20.49 3.32
CA TYR A 258 -22.22 -19.55 2.20
C TYR A 258 -21.15 -20.01 1.22
N GLU A 259 -20.11 -20.69 1.72
CA GLU A 259 -19.00 -21.21 0.95
C GLU A 259 -19.43 -22.12 -0.21
N LYS A 260 -20.58 -22.81 -0.08
CA LYS A 260 -21.12 -23.72 -1.10
C LYS A 260 -21.82 -23.01 -2.25
N ILE A 261 -22.44 -21.85 -1.99
CA ILE A 261 -23.16 -21.04 -2.99
C ILE A 261 -22.31 -19.87 -3.50
N ALA A 262 -21.14 -19.65 -2.91
CA ALA A 262 -20.29 -18.52 -3.22
C ALA A 262 -19.89 -18.41 -4.70
N ASN A 263 -19.63 -19.54 -5.35
CA ASN A 263 -19.30 -19.55 -6.78
C ASN A 263 -20.51 -19.23 -7.67
N GLU A 264 -21.73 -19.55 -7.23
CA GLU A 264 -22.96 -19.17 -7.94
C GLU A 264 -23.19 -17.65 -7.85
N ASP A 265 -23.05 -17.09 -6.65
CA ASP A 265 -23.13 -15.64 -6.42
C ASP A 265 -22.04 -14.86 -7.19
N LEU A 266 -20.81 -15.41 -7.20
CA LEU A 266 -19.69 -14.88 -7.98
C LEU A 266 -20.06 -14.77 -9.46
N GLN A 267 -20.54 -15.88 -10.04
CA GLN A 267 -20.89 -15.94 -11.45
C GLN A 267 -22.04 -14.98 -11.79
N LYS A 268 -23.05 -14.87 -10.91
CA LYS A 268 -24.15 -13.93 -11.10
C LYS A 268 -23.64 -12.50 -11.20
N GLN A 269 -22.83 -12.05 -10.23
CA GLN A 269 -22.28 -10.70 -10.25
C GLN A 269 -21.35 -10.47 -11.45
N ALA A 270 -20.56 -11.48 -11.83
CA ALA A 270 -19.66 -11.40 -12.96
C ALA A 270 -20.42 -11.25 -14.29
N ASN A 271 -21.51 -11.99 -14.46
CA ASN A 271 -22.39 -11.88 -15.62
C ASN A 271 -23.08 -10.52 -15.70
N GLU A 272 -23.50 -9.96 -14.56
CA GLU A 272 -24.09 -8.61 -14.51
C GLU A 272 -23.10 -7.54 -14.99
N ILE A 273 -21.85 -7.58 -14.50
CA ILE A 273 -20.79 -6.64 -14.93
C ILE A 273 -20.40 -6.86 -16.39
N ALA A 274 -20.24 -8.11 -16.83
CA ALA A 274 -19.91 -8.43 -18.21
C ALA A 274 -21.02 -7.96 -19.17
N GLN A 275 -22.28 -8.16 -18.82
CA GLN A 275 -23.41 -7.71 -19.63
C GLN A 275 -23.47 -6.18 -19.72
N ASP A 276 -23.21 -5.47 -18.62
CA ASP A 276 -23.08 -4.01 -18.63
C ASP A 276 -21.96 -3.55 -19.57
N LEU A 277 -20.79 -4.19 -19.53
CA LEU A 277 -19.67 -3.88 -20.43
C LEU A 277 -20.02 -4.13 -21.90
N ILE A 278 -20.65 -5.27 -22.21
CA ILE A 278 -21.09 -5.61 -23.57
C ILE A 278 -22.10 -4.58 -24.08
N ASN A 279 -23.07 -4.19 -23.26
CA ASN A 279 -24.07 -3.18 -23.61
C ASN A 279 -23.45 -1.82 -23.91
N ASN A 280 -22.28 -1.54 -23.32
CA ASN A 280 -21.51 -0.31 -23.54
C ASN A 280 -20.38 -0.47 -24.58
N GLY A 281 -20.33 -1.59 -25.31
CA GLY A 281 -19.43 -1.79 -26.46
C GLY A 281 -18.05 -2.38 -26.14
N ALA A 282 -17.84 -2.93 -24.94
CA ALA A 282 -16.63 -3.67 -24.58
C ALA A 282 -16.85 -5.19 -24.66
N PRO A 283 -16.00 -5.95 -25.38
CA PRO A 283 -16.10 -7.41 -25.43
C PRO A 283 -15.60 -8.01 -24.12
N ALA A 284 -16.51 -8.18 -23.16
CA ALA A 284 -16.22 -8.67 -21.82
C ALA A 284 -16.71 -10.09 -21.62
N GLU A 285 -15.81 -10.97 -21.19
CA GLU A 285 -16.15 -12.33 -20.74
C GLU A 285 -16.21 -12.35 -19.20
N PRO A 286 -17.25 -12.94 -18.59
CA PRO A 286 -17.46 -12.90 -17.14
C PRO A 286 -16.39 -13.66 -16.34
N ASP A 287 -15.67 -14.58 -16.98
CA ASP A 287 -14.65 -15.42 -16.35
C ASP A 287 -13.28 -14.75 -16.27
N LYS A 288 -13.12 -13.48 -16.68
CA LYS A 288 -11.81 -12.81 -16.75
C LYS A 288 -11.45 -12.06 -15.48
N ASP A 289 -10.17 -12.01 -15.15
CA ASP A 289 -9.64 -11.31 -13.96
C ASP A 289 -10.06 -9.83 -13.91
N ILE A 290 -10.15 -9.17 -15.07
CA ILE A 290 -10.60 -7.77 -15.16
C ILE A 290 -12.00 -7.55 -14.56
N ILE A 291 -12.91 -8.52 -14.70
CA ILE A 291 -14.28 -8.42 -14.17
C ILE A 291 -14.27 -8.42 -12.64
N ALA A 292 -13.48 -9.32 -12.05
CA ALA A 292 -13.31 -9.38 -10.60
C ALA A 292 -12.68 -8.08 -10.06
N LEU A 293 -11.62 -7.58 -10.70
CA LEU A 293 -10.99 -6.31 -10.32
C LEU A 293 -11.97 -5.13 -10.37
N ILE A 294 -12.80 -5.05 -11.41
CA ILE A 294 -13.83 -4.01 -11.53
C ILE A 294 -14.84 -4.13 -10.38
N ALA A 295 -15.32 -5.34 -10.05
CA ALA A 295 -16.23 -5.55 -8.94
C ALA A 295 -15.65 -5.01 -7.62
N TYR A 296 -14.38 -5.33 -7.32
CA TYR A 296 -13.69 -4.82 -6.15
C TYR A 296 -13.57 -3.28 -6.15
N LEU A 297 -13.17 -2.67 -7.26
CA LEU A 297 -13.04 -1.21 -7.33
C LEU A 297 -14.38 -0.49 -7.18
N GLN A 298 -15.45 -1.03 -7.77
CA GLN A 298 -16.80 -0.48 -7.63
C GLN A 298 -17.34 -0.56 -6.21
N ARG A 299 -16.84 -1.51 -5.42
CA ARG A 299 -17.20 -1.72 -4.02
C ARG A 299 -16.54 -0.71 -3.06
N LEU A 300 -15.41 -0.10 -3.43
CA LEU A 300 -14.63 0.76 -2.53
C LEU A 300 -15.38 2.03 -2.10
N GLY A 301 -15.68 2.12 -0.81
CA GLY A 301 -16.29 3.30 -0.17
C GLY A 301 -17.79 3.47 -0.39
N THR A 302 -18.49 2.45 -0.88
CA THR A 302 -19.95 2.50 -1.09
C THR A 302 -20.74 2.26 0.20
N ASP A 303 -20.20 1.50 1.16
CA ASP A 303 -20.90 1.13 2.40
C ASP A 303 -21.34 2.32 3.24
N ILE A 304 -20.60 3.42 3.19
CA ILE A 304 -20.91 4.63 3.96
C ILE A 304 -21.91 5.55 3.25
N LYS A 305 -22.16 5.33 1.94
CA LYS A 305 -23.12 6.11 1.14
C LYS A 305 -24.56 5.61 1.30
N ALA A 306 -24.76 4.39 1.79
CA ALA A 306 -26.08 3.84 2.08
C ALA A 306 -26.76 4.68 3.18
N LYS A 307 -27.64 5.59 2.75
CA LYS A 307 -28.31 6.61 3.58
C LYS A 307 -28.94 6.03 4.86
N ASN A 308 -28.71 6.74 5.96
CA ASN A 308 -29.55 6.82 7.16
C ASN A 308 -29.82 5.52 7.94
N SER A 309 -28.87 5.08 8.78
CA SER A 309 -29.09 4.42 10.09
C SER A 309 -27.74 4.05 10.73
N ALA A 310 -26.96 5.03 11.15
CA ALA A 310 -25.75 4.76 11.93
C ALA A 310 -25.74 5.60 13.20
N SER A 311 -26.60 5.22 14.15
CA SER A 311 -26.21 5.38 15.55
C SER A 311 -24.95 4.55 15.74
N ILE A 312 -23.82 5.20 15.99
CA ILE A 312 -22.62 4.54 16.48
C ILE A 312 -23.04 3.79 17.76
N LYS A 313 -22.95 2.45 17.74
CA LYS A 313 -23.07 1.62 18.95
C LYS A 313 -21.68 1.24 19.41
#